data_AF-A0A968FRB4-F1
#
_entry.id   AF-A0A968FRB4-F1
#
_cell.length_a   1.000
_cell.length_b   1.000
_cell.length_c   1.000
_cell.angle_alpha   90.00
_cell.angle_beta   90.00
_cell.angle_gamma   90.00
#
_symmetry.space_group_name_H-M   'P 1'
#
loop_
_entity.id
_entity.type
_entity.pdbx_description
1 polymer ?
#
loop_
_entity_poly.entity_id
_entity_poly.type
_entity_poly.pdbx_seq_one_letter_code
_entity_poly.pdbx_strand_id
1 'polypeptide(L)'
;PAVLALLLVFAGLGGKDTSLSDGLESAFKKEADKYIETLEKQQAKPEDLAALREYIDQTTPLLISIFPGFLIVCSLVAAVLNYLAVRYLRLKFYSGVYFQNADVSRWVLPDGMVWLLIFAVGSQFLGEGLPRTVGLNGALVLVTLYFFQGLAIVLHILKAKAFPRFVWVIVFALIALQPMMMGLVIGIGLFDIWLDFRKVRTTTPPLPKE
;
A
#
# COMPACT_ATOMS: atom_id res chain seq x y z
N PRO A 1 -9.25 -13.14 -10.15
CA PRO A 1 -10.39 -12.57 -9.40
C PRO A 1 -10.23 -11.08 -9.03
N ALA A 2 -9.13 -10.64 -8.40
CA ALA A 2 -8.94 -9.23 -8.01
C ALA A 2 -8.74 -8.28 -9.22
N VAL A 3 -7.96 -8.70 -10.22
CA VAL A 3 -7.81 -7.96 -11.50
C VAL A 3 -9.11 -7.91 -12.29
N LEU A 4 -9.90 -9.00 -12.23
CA LEU A 4 -11.21 -9.08 -12.88
C LEU A 4 -12.25 -8.20 -12.16
N ALA A 5 -12.19 -8.11 -10.82
CA ALA A 5 -13.01 -7.19 -10.05
C ALA A 5 -12.62 -5.73 -10.33
N LEU A 6 -11.33 -5.44 -10.47
CA LEU A 6 -10.85 -4.10 -10.86
C LEU A 6 -11.34 -3.75 -12.28
N LEU A 7 -11.24 -4.67 -13.24
CA LEU A 7 -11.74 -4.50 -14.60
C LEU A 7 -13.27 -4.39 -14.68
N LEU A 8 -14.01 -5.11 -13.82
CA LEU A 8 -15.47 -5.03 -13.75
C LEU A 8 -15.96 -3.76 -13.05
N VAL A 9 -15.22 -3.26 -12.05
CA VAL A 9 -15.47 -1.93 -11.47
C VAL A 9 -15.17 -0.86 -12.52
N PHE A 10 -14.04 -0.96 -13.23
CA PHE A 10 -13.67 0.00 -14.27
C PHE A 10 -14.64 -0.03 -15.48
N ALA A 11 -15.04 -1.22 -15.93
CA ALA A 11 -15.98 -1.40 -17.05
C ALA A 11 -17.44 -1.09 -16.66
N GLY A 12 -17.85 -1.39 -15.43
CA GLY A 12 -19.18 -1.05 -14.91
C GLY A 12 -19.38 0.44 -14.63
N LEU A 13 -18.28 1.19 -14.47
CA LEU A 13 -18.28 2.65 -14.28
C LEU A 13 -18.15 3.42 -15.60
N GLY A 14 -17.72 2.79 -16.69
CA GLY A 14 -17.66 3.41 -18.02
C GLY A 14 -19.03 3.71 -18.67
N GLY A 15 -20.14 3.40 -17.98
CA GLY A 15 -21.51 3.57 -18.47
C GLY A 15 -22.34 4.66 -17.78
N LYS A 16 -21.76 5.47 -16.89
CA LYS A 16 -22.42 6.64 -16.31
C LYS A 16 -21.57 7.88 -16.62
N ASP A 17 -22.18 8.86 -17.28
CA ASP A 17 -21.55 10.12 -17.71
C ASP A 17 -20.99 11.00 -16.56
N THR A 18 -21.11 10.56 -15.32
CA THR A 18 -20.47 11.15 -14.13
C THR A 18 -19.19 10.40 -13.82
N SER A 19 -18.03 11.07 -13.90
CA SER A 19 -16.77 10.48 -13.48
C SER A 19 -16.85 10.07 -11.99
N LEU A 20 -16.27 8.93 -11.62
CA LEU A 20 -16.25 8.45 -10.23
C LEU A 20 -15.65 9.49 -9.26
N SER A 21 -14.73 10.32 -9.75
CA SER A 21 -14.19 11.47 -9.02
C SER A 21 -15.27 12.44 -8.56
N ASP A 22 -16.22 12.74 -9.43
CA ASP A 22 -17.22 13.80 -9.23
C ASP A 22 -18.28 13.32 -8.22
N GLY A 23 -18.61 12.03 -8.27
CA GLY A 23 -19.45 11.37 -7.27
C GLY A 23 -18.80 11.33 -5.88
N LEU A 24 -17.49 11.07 -5.82
CA LEU A 24 -16.75 11.07 -4.55
C LEU A 24 -16.63 12.50 -3.98
N GLU A 25 -16.32 13.47 -4.84
CA GLU A 25 -16.21 14.89 -4.46
C GLU A 25 -17.52 15.42 -3.88
N SER A 26 -18.63 15.17 -4.57
CA SER A 26 -19.95 15.59 -4.09
C SER A 26 -20.35 14.92 -2.78
N ALA A 27 -20.02 13.64 -2.58
CA ALA A 27 -20.26 12.95 -1.31
C ALA A 27 -19.43 13.55 -0.17
N PHE A 28 -18.14 13.84 -0.40
CA PHE A 28 -17.27 14.47 0.59
C PHE A 28 -17.75 15.87 0.96
N LYS A 29 -18.03 16.71 -0.03
CA LYS A 29 -18.54 18.08 0.17
C LYS A 29 -19.86 18.06 0.95
N LYS A 30 -20.79 17.17 0.59
CA LYS A 30 -22.06 17.03 1.29
C LYS A 30 -21.90 16.66 2.77
N GLU A 31 -21.00 15.73 3.09
CA GLU A 31 -20.77 15.34 4.49
C GLU A 31 -20.03 16.43 5.27
N ALA A 32 -19.08 17.11 4.62
CA ALA A 32 -18.39 18.28 5.16
C ALA A 32 -19.37 19.41 5.52
N ASP A 33 -20.26 19.78 4.59
CA ASP A 33 -21.25 20.83 4.78
C ASP A 33 -22.19 20.50 5.95
N LYS A 34 -22.63 19.25 6.04
CA LYS A 34 -23.47 18.77 7.15
C LYS A 34 -22.76 18.86 8.50
N TYR A 35 -21.46 18.56 8.54
CA TYR A 35 -20.66 18.67 9.74
C TYR A 35 -20.49 20.14 10.17
N ILE A 36 -20.21 21.02 9.21
CA ILE A 36 -20.11 22.47 9.45
C ILE A 36 -21.45 23.05 9.93
N GLU A 37 -22.57 22.69 9.30
CA GLU A 37 -23.91 23.12 9.71
C GLU A 37 -24.23 22.68 11.16
N THR A 38 -23.76 21.50 11.56
CA THR A 38 -23.91 21.00 12.92
C THR A 38 -23.08 21.81 13.93
N LEU A 39 -21.85 22.19 13.57
CA LEU A 39 -21.01 23.03 14.40
C LEU A 39 -21.52 24.47 14.49
N GLU A 40 -22.08 25.01 13.40
CA GLU A 40 -22.78 26.30 13.38
C GLU A 40 -23.97 26.28 14.36
N LYS A 41 -24.77 25.20 14.37
CA LYS A 41 -25.86 25.00 15.35
C LYS A 41 -25.37 24.92 16.80
N GLN A 42 -24.14 24.46 17.03
CA GLN A 42 -23.52 24.41 18.34
C GLN A 42 -22.87 25.72 18.77
N GLN A 43 -23.03 26.80 17.99
CA GLN A 43 -22.41 28.11 18.22
C GLN A 43 -20.87 28.03 18.31
N ALA A 44 -20.26 27.17 17.48
CA ALA A 44 -18.82 27.13 17.33
C ALA A 44 -18.28 28.50 16.89
N LYS A 45 -17.04 28.83 17.26
CA LYS A 45 -16.44 30.12 16.92
C LYS A 45 -16.30 30.24 15.41
N PRO A 46 -16.57 31.43 14.82
CA PRO A 46 -16.44 31.63 13.38
C PRO A 46 -15.02 31.38 12.86
N GLU A 47 -14.00 31.61 13.69
CA GLU A 47 -12.60 31.29 13.39
C GLU A 47 -12.36 29.78 13.20
N ASP A 48 -12.93 28.94 14.07
CA ASP A 48 -12.80 27.48 14.00
C ASP A 48 -13.51 26.92 12.75
N LEU A 49 -14.65 27.51 12.38
CA LEU A 49 -15.40 27.14 11.18
C LEU A 49 -14.65 27.51 9.89
N ALA A 50 -14.02 28.68 9.86
CA ALA A 50 -13.21 29.12 8.71
C ALA A 50 -11.98 28.22 8.51
N ALA A 51 -11.25 27.92 9.60
CA ALA A 51 -10.10 27.03 9.55
C ALA A 51 -10.49 25.61 9.08
N LEU A 52 -11.63 25.10 9.52
CA LEU A 52 -12.13 23.80 9.09
C LEU A 52 -12.52 23.79 7.61
N ARG A 53 -13.20 24.83 7.12
CA ARG A 53 -13.54 24.97 5.68
C ARG A 53 -12.28 24.97 4.82
N GLU A 54 -11.28 25.77 5.20
CA GLU A 54 -9.99 25.80 4.51
C GLU A 54 -9.32 24.43 4.48
N TYR A 55 -9.30 23.72 5.60
CA TYR A 55 -8.75 22.36 5.66
C TYR A 55 -9.47 21.39 4.71
N ILE A 56 -10.80 21.44 4.65
CA ILE A 56 -11.61 20.60 3.77
C ILE A 56 -11.34 20.92 2.30
N ASP A 57 -11.28 22.21 1.95
CA ASP A 57 -11.01 22.67 0.59
C ASP A 57 -9.61 22.26 0.11
N GLN A 58 -8.61 22.28 1.00
CA GLN A 58 -7.24 21.86 0.67
C GLN A 58 -7.09 20.33 0.61
N THR A 59 -7.82 19.59 1.45
CA THR A 59 -7.63 18.13 1.59
C THR A 59 -8.49 17.32 0.63
N THR A 60 -9.69 17.80 0.28
CA THR A 60 -10.63 17.08 -0.60
C THR A 60 -10.02 16.75 -1.97
N PRO A 61 -9.38 17.69 -2.69
CA PRO A 61 -8.76 17.39 -3.98
C PRO A 61 -7.65 16.35 -3.89
N LEU A 62 -6.87 16.36 -2.80
CA LEU A 62 -5.82 15.39 -2.53
C LEU A 62 -6.41 13.98 -2.32
N LEU A 63 -7.46 13.86 -1.51
CA LEU A 63 -8.13 12.58 -1.24
C LEU A 63 -8.73 11.98 -2.52
N ILE A 64 -9.38 12.79 -3.34
CA ILE A 64 -9.92 12.37 -4.65
C ILE A 64 -8.79 11.89 -5.56
N SER A 65 -7.68 12.63 -5.60
CA SER A 65 -6.53 12.29 -6.45
C SER A 65 -5.84 10.98 -6.03
N ILE A 66 -5.85 10.61 -4.75
CA ILE A 66 -5.25 9.38 -4.20
C ILE A 66 -6.19 8.17 -4.35
N PHE A 67 -7.48 8.39 -4.51
CA PHE A 67 -8.50 7.34 -4.52
C PHE A 67 -8.21 6.19 -5.51
N PRO A 68 -7.80 6.44 -6.78
CA PRO A 68 -7.48 5.36 -7.71
C PRO A 68 -6.33 4.47 -7.22
N GLY A 69 -5.28 5.07 -6.64
CA GLY A 69 -4.15 4.38 -6.05
C GLY A 69 -4.58 3.56 -4.84
N PHE A 70 -5.48 4.09 -4.02
CA PHE A 70 -6.04 3.36 -2.89
C PHE A 70 -6.79 2.11 -3.35
N LEU A 71 -7.59 2.19 -4.42
CA LEU A 71 -8.26 1.01 -5.01
C LEU A 71 -7.25 -0.05 -5.47
N ILE A 72 -6.16 0.37 -6.11
CA ILE A 72 -5.08 -0.55 -6.54
C ILE A 72 -4.43 -1.20 -5.32
N VAL A 73 -4.13 -0.42 -4.28
CA VAL A 73 -3.55 -0.93 -3.02
C VAL A 73 -4.50 -1.91 -2.33
N CYS A 74 -5.79 -1.59 -2.20
CA CYS A 74 -6.79 -2.50 -1.64
C CYS A 74 -6.89 -3.80 -2.44
N SER A 75 -6.87 -3.71 -3.77
CA SER A 75 -6.89 -4.88 -4.65
C SER A 75 -5.63 -5.74 -4.48
N LEU A 76 -4.47 -5.11 -4.37
CA LEU A 76 -3.20 -5.78 -4.10
C LEU A 76 -3.23 -6.51 -2.74
N VAL A 77 -3.64 -5.82 -1.68
CA VAL A 77 -3.78 -6.41 -0.34
C VAL A 77 -4.77 -7.57 -0.35
N ALA A 78 -5.93 -7.39 -0.99
CA ALA A 78 -6.93 -8.45 -1.13
C ALA A 78 -6.38 -9.66 -1.91
N ALA A 79 -5.59 -9.43 -2.97
CA ALA A 79 -4.94 -10.50 -3.73
C ALA A 79 -3.92 -11.26 -2.87
N VAL A 80 -3.12 -10.56 -2.06
CA VAL A 80 -2.17 -11.18 -1.12
C VAL A 80 -2.90 -12.00 -0.06
N LEU A 81 -3.93 -11.44 0.57
CA LEU A 81 -4.73 -12.15 1.58
C LEU A 81 -5.41 -13.38 0.99
N ASN A 82 -5.97 -13.27 -0.22
CA ASN A 82 -6.58 -14.40 -0.92
C ASN A 82 -5.54 -15.49 -1.23
N TYR A 83 -4.36 -15.12 -1.73
CA TYR A 83 -3.26 -16.06 -1.94
C TYR A 83 -2.86 -16.78 -0.64
N LEU A 84 -2.71 -16.05 0.47
CA LEU A 84 -2.38 -16.62 1.77
C LEU A 84 -3.47 -17.55 2.30
N ALA A 85 -4.75 -17.17 2.16
CA ALA A 85 -5.89 -17.99 2.58
C ALA A 85 -5.96 -19.31 1.79
N VAL A 86 -5.87 -19.23 0.46
CA VAL A 86 -5.85 -20.41 -0.41
C VAL A 86 -4.66 -21.32 -0.09
N ARG A 87 -3.48 -20.73 0.15
CA ARG A 87 -2.30 -21.48 0.54
C ARG A 87 -2.49 -22.19 1.88
N TYR A 88 -3.01 -21.50 2.89
CA TYR A 88 -3.25 -22.06 4.22
C TYR A 88 -4.25 -23.21 4.17
N LEU A 89 -5.38 -23.03 3.48
CA LEU A 89 -6.40 -24.08 3.32
C LEU A 89 -5.83 -25.29 2.57
N ARG A 90 -5.06 -25.08 1.49
CA ARG A 90 -4.46 -26.21 0.76
C ARG A 90 -3.41 -26.94 1.57
N LEU A 91 -2.53 -26.26 2.28
CA LEU A 91 -1.53 -26.93 3.12
C LEU A 91 -2.15 -27.68 4.31
N LYS A 92 -3.32 -27.24 4.78
CA LYS A 92 -4.05 -27.89 5.89
C LYS A 92 -4.89 -29.09 5.45
N PHE A 93 -5.53 -29.02 4.27
CA PHE A 93 -6.54 -29.99 3.85
C PHE A 93 -6.17 -30.82 2.60
N TYR A 94 -5.11 -30.49 1.87
CA TYR A 94 -4.70 -31.17 0.63
C TYR A 94 -3.18 -31.41 0.57
N SER A 95 -2.70 -32.25 -0.36
CA SER A 95 -1.26 -32.49 -0.54
C SER A 95 -0.56 -31.26 -1.12
N GLY A 96 0.52 -30.82 -0.46
CA GLY A 96 1.14 -29.49 -0.63
C GLY A 96 2.03 -29.28 -1.86
N VAL A 97 1.94 -30.11 -2.90
CA VAL A 97 2.95 -30.18 -4.00
C VAL A 97 3.18 -28.82 -4.68
N TYR A 98 2.15 -27.99 -4.83
CA TYR A 98 2.25 -26.71 -5.55
C TYR A 98 2.77 -25.52 -4.72
N PHE A 99 2.79 -25.61 -3.38
CA PHE A 99 3.11 -24.46 -2.49
C PHE A 99 4.34 -24.67 -1.62
N GLN A 100 4.99 -25.82 -1.70
CA GLN A 100 6.14 -26.18 -0.87
C GLN A 100 7.36 -25.26 -1.09
N ASN A 101 7.57 -24.77 -2.32
CA ASN A 101 8.78 -24.00 -2.67
C ASN A 101 8.60 -22.47 -2.61
N ALA A 102 7.38 -21.96 -2.44
CA ALA A 102 7.15 -20.52 -2.38
C ALA A 102 7.41 -20.01 -0.96
N ASP A 103 8.59 -19.47 -0.64
CA ASP A 103 8.79 -18.80 0.66
C ASP A 103 8.58 -17.29 0.51
N VAL A 104 7.57 -16.76 1.22
CA VAL A 104 7.30 -15.31 1.28
C VAL A 104 8.53 -14.56 1.79
N SER A 105 9.35 -15.19 2.64
CA SER A 105 10.58 -14.57 3.15
C SER A 105 11.64 -14.32 2.06
N ARG A 106 11.53 -14.96 0.88
CA ARG A 106 12.44 -14.79 -0.26
C ARG A 106 11.90 -13.87 -1.35
N TRP A 107 10.74 -13.25 -1.14
CA TRP A 107 10.15 -12.35 -2.13
C TRP A 107 10.92 -11.02 -2.21
N VAL A 108 11.40 -10.64 -3.39
CA VAL A 108 12.25 -9.46 -3.62
C VAL A 108 11.71 -8.70 -4.84
N LEU A 109 11.63 -7.37 -4.77
CA LEU A 109 11.29 -6.55 -5.93
C LEU A 109 12.47 -6.45 -6.92
N PRO A 110 12.20 -6.31 -8.23
CA PRO A 110 13.24 -6.01 -9.22
C PRO A 110 13.96 -4.69 -8.92
N ASP A 111 15.27 -4.65 -9.19
CA ASP A 111 16.15 -3.52 -8.84
C ASP A 111 15.74 -2.19 -9.50
N GLY A 112 15.14 -2.26 -10.70
CA GLY A 112 14.68 -1.08 -11.43
C GLY A 112 13.51 -0.34 -10.77
N MET A 113 12.83 -0.94 -9.79
CA MET A 113 11.66 -0.34 -9.13
C MET A 113 12.02 0.90 -8.29
N VAL A 114 13.29 1.06 -7.89
CA VAL A 114 13.73 2.28 -7.18
C VAL A 114 13.63 3.49 -8.09
N TRP A 115 14.06 3.35 -9.35
CA TRP A 115 14.01 4.44 -10.31
C TRP A 115 12.57 4.88 -10.58
N LEU A 116 11.64 3.93 -10.67
CA LEU A 116 10.21 4.25 -10.77
C LEU A 116 9.70 5.01 -9.56
N LEU A 117 10.14 4.66 -8.34
CA LEU A 117 9.78 5.40 -7.13
C LEU A 117 10.34 6.82 -7.16
N ILE A 118 11.59 6.99 -7.56
CA ILE A 118 12.24 8.31 -7.71
C ILE A 118 11.48 9.15 -8.74
N PHE A 119 11.12 8.59 -9.89
CA PHE A 119 10.34 9.31 -10.90
C PHE A 119 8.93 9.67 -10.42
N ALA A 120 8.26 8.76 -9.70
CA ALA A 120 6.92 8.99 -9.18
C ALA A 120 6.87 10.07 -8.08
N VAL A 121 7.87 10.09 -7.20
CA VAL A 121 8.03 11.17 -6.20
C VAL A 121 8.48 12.46 -6.87
N GLY A 122 9.45 12.38 -7.78
CA GLY A 122 9.99 13.52 -8.53
C GLY A 122 8.93 14.25 -9.36
N SER A 123 7.98 13.52 -9.95
CA SER A 123 6.92 14.12 -10.76
C SER A 123 5.95 14.98 -9.94
N GLN A 124 5.93 14.85 -8.62
CA GLN A 124 5.13 15.73 -7.75
C GLN A 124 5.68 17.16 -7.69
N PHE A 125 6.95 17.36 -8.04
CA PHE A 125 7.60 18.67 -8.07
C PHE A 125 7.49 19.35 -9.44
N LEU A 126 6.92 18.68 -10.46
CA LEU A 126 6.81 19.19 -11.83
C LEU A 126 5.59 20.10 -12.06
N GLY A 127 4.84 20.45 -11.01
CA GLY A 127 3.63 21.28 -11.08
C GLY A 127 2.32 20.50 -10.94
N GLU A 128 1.19 21.15 -11.21
CA GLU A 128 -0.14 20.52 -11.11
C GLU A 128 -0.54 19.76 -12.39
N GLY A 129 -1.52 18.86 -12.27
CA GLY A 129 -2.09 18.10 -13.38
C GLY A 129 -1.68 16.63 -13.42
N LEU A 130 -1.81 16.03 -14.62
CA LEU A 130 -1.68 14.58 -14.83
C LEU A 130 -0.37 13.97 -14.27
N PRO A 131 0.83 14.57 -14.47
CA PRO A 131 2.09 13.99 -13.99
C PRO A 131 2.16 13.88 -12.46
N ARG A 132 1.59 14.85 -11.75
CA ARG A 132 1.51 14.85 -10.29
C ARG A 132 0.55 13.78 -9.79
N THR A 133 -0.63 13.66 -10.40
CA THR A 133 -1.62 12.64 -10.02
C THR A 133 -1.12 11.23 -10.29
N VAL A 134 -0.52 10.98 -11.47
CA VAL A 134 0.07 9.67 -11.80
C VAL A 134 1.24 9.36 -10.87
N GLY A 135 2.11 10.33 -10.60
CA GLY A 135 3.21 10.18 -9.64
C GLY A 135 2.73 9.85 -8.24
N LEU A 136 1.72 10.55 -7.75
CA LEU A 136 1.13 10.33 -6.42
C LEU A 136 0.56 8.92 -6.26
N ASN A 137 -0.24 8.46 -7.22
CA ASN A 137 -0.81 7.11 -7.18
C ASN A 137 0.27 6.03 -7.40
N GLY A 138 1.22 6.26 -8.30
CA GLY A 138 2.35 5.37 -8.53
C GLY A 138 3.24 5.24 -7.29
N ALA A 139 3.56 6.35 -6.63
CA ALA A 139 4.32 6.37 -5.38
C ALA A 139 3.59 5.59 -4.28
N LEU A 140 2.27 5.77 -4.13
CA LEU A 140 1.47 5.03 -3.15
C LEU A 140 1.55 3.50 -3.36
N VAL A 141 1.42 3.05 -4.61
CA VAL A 141 1.52 1.63 -4.97
C VAL A 141 2.94 1.11 -4.71
N LEU A 142 3.96 1.83 -5.13
CA LEU A 142 5.36 1.44 -4.94
C LEU A 142 5.74 1.37 -3.46
N VAL A 143 5.35 2.37 -2.66
CA VAL A 143 5.54 2.37 -1.20
C VAL A 143 4.86 1.16 -0.56
N THR A 144 3.66 0.80 -1.01
CA THR A 144 2.96 -0.41 -0.56
C THR A 144 3.73 -1.69 -0.90
N LEU A 145 4.33 -1.77 -2.09
CA LEU A 145 5.16 -2.91 -2.47
C LEU A 145 6.45 -3.00 -1.61
N TYR A 146 7.11 -1.86 -1.36
CA TYR A 146 8.26 -1.81 -0.46
C TYR A 146 7.90 -2.15 0.98
N PHE A 147 6.70 -1.79 1.44
CA PHE A 147 6.20 -2.25 2.74
C PHE A 147 6.12 -3.78 2.80
N PHE A 148 5.58 -4.44 1.78
CA PHE A 148 5.55 -5.91 1.72
C PHE A 148 6.96 -6.52 1.69
N GLN A 149 7.92 -5.89 1.01
CA GLN A 149 9.31 -6.33 1.01
C GLN A 149 9.93 -6.19 2.41
N GLY A 150 9.67 -5.08 3.09
CA GLY A 150 10.04 -4.86 4.49
C GLY A 150 9.48 -5.94 5.42
N LEU A 151 8.19 -6.28 5.28
CA LEU A 151 7.57 -7.36 6.05
C LEU A 151 8.24 -8.71 5.79
N ALA A 152 8.66 -9.00 4.56
CA ALA A 152 9.38 -10.23 4.23
C ALA A 152 10.74 -10.30 4.94
N ILE A 153 11.43 -9.16 5.12
CA ILE A 153 12.69 -9.05 5.88
C ILE A 153 12.44 -9.25 7.38
N VAL A 154 11.40 -8.62 7.94
CA VAL A 154 11.01 -8.82 9.34
C VAL A 154 10.71 -10.30 9.58
N LEU A 155 9.93 -10.94 8.71
CA LEU A 155 9.67 -12.38 8.76
C LEU A 155 10.94 -13.21 8.68
N HIS A 156 11.87 -12.85 7.79
CA HIS A 156 13.16 -13.53 7.67
C HIS A 156 13.97 -13.44 8.96
N ILE A 157 14.10 -12.25 9.56
CA ILE A 157 14.84 -12.04 10.81
C ILE A 157 14.19 -12.83 11.97
N LEU A 158 12.85 -12.80 12.07
CA LEU A 158 12.12 -13.53 13.11
C LEU A 158 12.33 -15.04 13.00
N LYS A 159 12.33 -15.58 11.78
CA LYS A 159 12.63 -17.00 11.51
C LYS A 159 14.09 -17.34 11.78
N ALA A 160 15.02 -16.56 11.24
CA ALA A 160 16.46 -16.82 11.30
C ALA A 160 17.00 -16.79 12.73
N LYS A 161 16.47 -15.89 13.57
CA LYS A 161 16.81 -15.82 15.00
C LYS A 161 15.97 -16.74 15.89
N ALA A 162 15.10 -17.57 15.32
CA ALA A 162 14.23 -18.51 16.03
C ALA A 162 13.42 -17.86 17.18
N PHE A 163 12.95 -16.63 17.00
CA PHE A 163 12.18 -15.94 18.04
C PHE A 163 10.85 -16.67 18.34
N PRO A 164 10.42 -16.71 19.61
CA PRO A 164 9.17 -17.37 19.99
C PRO A 164 7.95 -16.64 19.43
N ARG A 165 6.86 -17.38 19.17
CA ARG A 165 5.67 -16.85 18.46
C ARG A 165 5.04 -15.62 19.10
N PHE A 166 5.14 -15.42 20.41
CA PHE A 166 4.60 -14.22 21.06
C PHE A 166 5.32 -12.93 20.60
N VAL A 167 6.64 -13.00 20.36
CA VAL A 167 7.43 -11.85 19.86
C VAL A 167 6.95 -11.44 18.47
N TRP A 168 6.54 -12.41 17.65
CA TRP A 168 5.99 -12.13 16.33
C TRP A 168 4.72 -11.28 16.46
N VAL A 169 3.80 -11.68 17.34
CA VAL A 169 2.55 -10.94 17.57
C VAL A 169 2.85 -9.51 18.03
N ILE A 170 3.78 -9.32 18.97
CA ILE A 170 4.17 -7.99 19.45
C ILE A 170 4.75 -7.15 18.30
N VAL A 171 5.70 -7.69 17.54
CA VAL A 171 6.33 -6.96 16.42
C VAL A 171 5.31 -6.57 15.36
N PHE A 172 4.45 -7.50 14.93
CA PHE A 172 3.41 -7.17 13.94
C PHE A 172 2.35 -6.22 14.48
N ALA A 173 1.98 -6.32 15.76
CA ALA A 173 1.11 -5.35 16.41
C ALA A 173 1.74 -3.96 16.42
N LEU A 174 3.03 -3.84 16.80
CA LEU A 174 3.74 -2.56 16.77
C LEU A 174 3.79 -1.97 15.36
N ILE A 175 4.07 -2.78 14.34
CA ILE A 175 4.08 -2.33 12.94
C ILE A 175 2.68 -1.83 12.52
N ALA A 176 1.61 -2.52 12.92
CA ALA A 176 0.25 -2.18 12.55
C ALA A 176 -0.32 -0.97 13.32
N LEU A 177 0.04 -0.80 14.59
CA LEU A 177 -0.48 0.26 15.45
C LEU A 177 0.35 1.56 15.35
N GLN A 178 1.61 1.48 14.94
CA GLN A 178 2.52 2.63 14.93
C GLN A 178 2.90 3.02 13.50
N PRO A 179 2.41 4.17 12.98
CA PRO A 179 2.78 4.67 11.65
C PRO A 179 4.31 4.80 11.45
N MET A 180 5.03 5.18 12.52
CA MET A 180 6.50 5.28 12.48
C MET A 180 7.17 3.92 12.23
N MET A 181 6.64 2.83 12.81
CA MET A 181 7.16 1.49 12.56
C MET A 181 6.86 1.04 11.13
N MET A 182 5.68 1.39 10.61
CA MET A 182 5.33 1.14 9.22
C MET A 182 6.33 1.82 8.26
N GLY A 183 6.67 3.09 8.53
CA GLY A 183 7.68 3.84 7.78
C GLY A 183 9.07 3.20 7.83
N LEU A 184 9.50 2.72 9.00
CA LEU A 184 10.77 1.99 9.16
C LEU A 184 10.79 0.72 8.29
N VAL A 185 9.70 -0.05 8.31
CA VAL A 185 9.57 -1.29 7.53
C VAL A 185 9.63 -0.99 6.03
N ILE A 186 8.95 0.05 5.56
CA ILE A 186 9.04 0.52 4.17
C ILE A 186 10.50 0.85 3.81
N GLY A 187 11.17 1.63 4.65
CA GLY A 187 12.56 2.03 4.43
C GLY A 187 13.51 0.83 4.34
N ILE A 188 13.40 -0.13 5.27
CA ILE A 188 14.17 -1.37 5.24
C ILE A 188 13.90 -2.15 3.95
N GLY A 189 12.63 -2.23 3.53
CA GLY A 189 12.23 -2.87 2.28
C GLY A 189 12.87 -2.21 1.04
N LEU A 190 12.94 -0.88 1.01
CA LEU A 190 13.61 -0.13 -0.05
C LEU A 190 15.12 -0.40 -0.06
N PHE A 191 15.78 -0.35 1.10
CA PHE A 191 17.23 -0.52 1.21
C PHE A 191 17.72 -1.95 0.95
N ASP A 192 16.84 -2.95 1.06
CA ASP A 192 17.15 -4.35 0.78
C ASP A 192 17.56 -4.61 -0.67
N ILE A 193 17.23 -3.71 -1.61
CA ILE A 193 17.69 -3.80 -3.01
C ILE A 193 19.22 -3.70 -3.10
N TRP A 194 19.83 -2.82 -2.31
CA TRP A 194 21.29 -2.64 -2.32
C TRP A 194 22.01 -3.47 -1.25
N LEU A 195 21.42 -3.58 -0.06
CA LEU A 195 22.07 -4.21 1.08
C LEU A 195 21.87 -5.73 1.12
N ASP A 196 20.86 -6.27 0.40
CA ASP A 196 20.46 -7.68 0.40
C ASP A 196 20.50 -8.29 1.82
N PHE A 197 19.69 -7.75 2.74
CA PHE A 197 19.70 -8.12 4.16
C PHE A 197 19.45 -9.62 4.38
N ARG A 198 18.82 -10.27 3.39
CA ARG A 198 18.42 -11.67 3.42
C ARG A 198 19.39 -12.59 2.67
N LYS A 199 20.42 -12.03 2.02
CA LYS A 199 21.39 -12.75 1.17
C LYS A 199 20.72 -13.65 0.14
N VAL A 200 19.59 -13.20 -0.40
CA VAL A 200 18.77 -14.01 -1.33
C VAL A 200 19.48 -14.14 -2.69
N ARG A 201 20.34 -13.19 -3.03
CA ARG A 201 20.96 -13.08 -4.36
C ARG A 201 22.31 -13.80 -4.47
N THR A 202 22.90 -14.21 -3.34
CA THR A 202 24.27 -14.79 -3.29
C THR A 202 24.36 -16.31 -3.51
N THR A 203 23.29 -17.01 -3.89
CA THR A 203 23.40 -18.42 -4.30
C THR A 203 23.80 -18.54 -5.77
N THR A 204 25.01 -18.11 -6.12
CA THR A 204 25.67 -18.62 -7.32
C THR A 204 26.06 -20.08 -7.03
N PRO A 205 25.64 -21.08 -7.82
CA PRO A 205 26.11 -22.44 -7.64
C PRO A 205 27.65 -22.46 -7.75
N PRO A 206 28.36 -23.22 -6.91
CA PRO A 206 29.81 -23.33 -7.04
C PRO A 206 30.15 -23.80 -8.45
N LEU A 207 31.09 -23.11 -9.11
CA LEU A 207 31.64 -23.56 -10.40
C LEU A 207 32.11 -25.02 -10.25
N PRO A 208 31.90 -25.88 -11.26
CA PRO A 208 32.45 -27.22 -11.24
C PRO A 208 33.95 -27.10 -10.97
N LYS A 209 34.45 -27.86 -9.99
CA LYS A 209 35.88 -27.97 -9.79
C LYS A 209 36.45 -28.64 -11.04
N GLU A 210 37.30 -27.92 -11.77
CA GLU A 210 38.13 -28.49 -12.85
C GLU A 210 39.12 -29.52 -12.29
#